data_AF-A0A078JCA2-F1
#
_entry.id   AF-A0A078JCA2-F1
#
_cell.length_a   1.000
_cell.length_b   1.000
_cell.length_c   1.000
_cell.angle_alpha   90.00
_cell.angle_beta   90.00
_cell.angle_gamma   90.00
#
_symmetry.space_group_name_H-M   'P 1'
#
loop_
_entity.id
_entity.type
_entity.pdbx_description
1 polymer ?
#
loop_
_entity_poly.entity_id
_entity_poly.type
_entity_poly.pdbx_seq_one_letter_code
_entity_poly.pdbx_strand_id
1 'polypeptide(L)'
;MMMMLLLTLLFPSRPHFRLGLPCRHAIAAASCRNMQYTMFVCKHHLKERWAETVRGIILPVPDPKDVEVPAEILTVDLYPPTTKRTKGRPGIKRKLSAGEIPIRLLC
;
A
#
# COMPACT_ATOMS: atom_id res chain seq x y z
N MET A 1 -22.85 7.70 -25.55
CA MET A 1 -21.69 7.00 -26.19
C MET A 1 -20.55 7.95 -26.59
N MET A 2 -20.81 9.21 -26.96
CA MET A 2 -19.75 10.17 -27.34
C MET A 2 -18.88 10.71 -26.18
N MET A 3 -19.34 10.69 -24.92
CA MET A 3 -18.56 11.19 -23.77
C MET A 3 -17.48 10.21 -23.27
N MET A 4 -17.63 8.89 -23.51
CA MET A 4 -16.58 7.93 -23.18
C MET A 4 -15.40 7.99 -24.16
N LEU A 5 -15.66 8.37 -25.43
CA LEU A 5 -14.62 8.51 -26.45
C LEU A 5 -13.70 9.72 -26.19
N LEU A 6 -14.23 10.81 -25.61
CA LEU A 6 -13.44 12.02 -25.37
C LEU A 6 -12.41 11.85 -24.24
N LEU A 7 -12.72 11.02 -23.23
CA LEU A 7 -11.77 10.72 -22.16
C LEU A 7 -10.63 9.78 -22.61
N THR A 8 -10.88 8.90 -23.57
CA THR A 8 -9.86 7.99 -24.12
C THR A 8 -8.86 8.68 -25.04
N LEU A 9 -9.22 9.80 -25.67
CA LEU A 9 -8.36 10.50 -26.63
C LEU A 9 -7.47 11.59 -26.01
N LEU A 10 -7.79 12.09 -24.81
CA LEU A 10 -7.02 13.15 -24.15
C LEU A 10 -6.00 12.65 -23.12
N PHE A 11 -6.03 11.36 -22.75
CA PHE A 11 -5.09 10.79 -21.80
C PHE A 11 -4.29 9.65 -22.45
N PRO A 12 -3.06 9.92 -22.92
CA PRO A 12 -2.21 8.88 -23.48
C PRO A 12 -2.03 7.80 -22.41
N SER A 13 -2.26 6.55 -22.82
CA SER A 13 -2.23 5.33 -22.04
C SER A 13 -1.02 5.22 -21.11
N ARG A 14 -1.13 5.78 -19.91
CA ARG A 14 -0.22 5.53 -18.79
C ARG A 14 -0.63 4.24 -18.08
N PRO A 15 0.30 3.49 -17.47
CA PRO A 15 0.02 2.19 -16.83
C PRO A 15 -1.04 2.24 -15.71
N HIS A 16 -1.35 3.42 -15.16
CA HIS A 16 -2.43 3.62 -14.19
C HIS A 16 -3.82 3.27 -14.73
N PHE A 17 -4.07 3.35 -16.04
CA PHE A 17 -5.38 3.03 -16.61
C PHE A 17 -5.75 1.55 -16.40
N ARG A 18 -4.76 0.65 -16.37
CA ARG A 18 -4.99 -0.79 -16.16
C ARG A 18 -5.46 -1.15 -14.75
N LEU A 19 -5.18 -0.31 -13.76
CA LEU A 19 -5.61 -0.53 -12.38
C LEU A 19 -6.98 0.06 -12.07
N GLY A 20 -7.62 0.78 -13.02
CA GLY A 20 -8.94 1.38 -12.81
C GLY A 20 -8.94 2.51 -11.77
N LEU A 21 -7.79 3.17 -11.56
CA LEU A 21 -7.64 4.34 -10.70
C LEU A 21 -7.42 5.59 -11.55
N PRO A 22 -8.13 6.70 -11.30
CA PRO A 22 -7.97 7.91 -12.08
C PRO A 22 -6.57 8.51 -11.85
N CYS A 23 -5.90 8.91 -12.92
CA CYS A 23 -4.64 9.65 -12.80
C CYS A 23 -4.90 11.10 -12.36
N ARG A 24 -3.87 11.80 -11.88
CA ARG A 24 -3.96 13.22 -11.46
C ARG A 24 -4.68 14.13 -12.47
N HIS A 25 -4.49 13.87 -13.77
CA HIS A 25 -5.07 14.68 -14.82
C HIS A 25 -6.56 14.37 -15.05
N ALA A 26 -6.96 13.11 -14.86
CA ALA A 26 -8.37 12.72 -14.90
C ALA A 26 -9.15 13.34 -13.74
N ILE A 27 -8.51 13.40 -12.54
CA ILE A 27 -9.08 14.09 -11.38
C ILE A 27 -9.23 15.60 -11.68
N ALA A 28 -8.18 16.24 -12.20
CA ALA A 28 -8.24 17.66 -12.56
C ALA A 28 -9.32 17.96 -13.62
N ALA A 29 -9.43 17.14 -14.66
CA ALA A 29 -10.45 17.28 -15.69
C ALA A 29 -11.88 17.10 -15.14
N ALA A 30 -12.08 16.15 -14.21
CA ALA A 30 -13.35 15.99 -13.51
C ALA A 30 -13.71 17.24 -12.71
N SER A 31 -12.75 17.80 -11.96
CA SER A 31 -12.94 19.05 -11.21
C SER A 31 -13.29 20.22 -12.13
N CYS A 32 -12.60 20.40 -13.25
CA CYS A 32 -12.91 21.47 -14.23
C CYS A 32 -14.32 21.36 -14.83
N ARG A 33 -14.91 20.16 -14.82
CA ARG A 33 -16.25 19.89 -15.34
C ARG A 33 -17.31 19.78 -14.23
N ASN A 34 -16.98 20.12 -12.98
CA ASN A 34 -17.85 19.94 -11.81
C ASN A 34 -18.39 18.50 -11.69
N MET A 35 -17.57 17.51 -12.05
CA MET A 35 -17.90 16.09 -11.94
C MET A 35 -17.16 15.47 -10.76
N GLN A 36 -17.83 14.55 -10.06
CA GLN A 36 -17.20 13.76 -9.01
C GLN A 36 -16.20 12.77 -9.61
N TYR A 37 -14.93 12.84 -9.19
CA TYR A 37 -13.88 11.96 -9.72
C TYR A 37 -14.11 10.48 -9.38
N THR A 38 -14.87 10.21 -8.31
CA THR A 38 -15.26 8.86 -7.86
C THR A 38 -16.03 8.08 -8.92
N MET A 39 -16.71 8.77 -9.83
CA MET A 39 -17.41 8.18 -10.98
C MET A 39 -16.46 7.50 -11.98
N PHE A 40 -15.17 7.85 -11.96
CA PHE A 40 -14.15 7.28 -12.84
C PHE A 40 -13.27 6.22 -12.14
N VAL A 41 -13.58 5.91 -10.88
CA VAL A 41 -12.90 4.85 -10.12
C VAL A 41 -13.57 3.52 -10.40
N CYS A 42 -12.78 2.46 -10.62
CA CYS A 42 -13.31 1.12 -10.78
C CYS A 42 -14.09 0.67 -9.53
N LYS A 43 -15.23 -0.01 -9.73
CA LYS A 43 -16.10 -0.54 -8.66
C LYS A 43 -15.36 -1.35 -7.58
N HIS A 44 -14.27 -2.02 -7.97
CA HIS A 44 -13.45 -2.82 -7.06
C HIS A 44 -12.64 -1.99 -6.06
N HIS A 45 -12.47 -0.69 -6.27
CA HIS A 45 -11.75 0.21 -5.35
C HIS A 45 -12.70 1.08 -4.52
N LEU A 46 -14.01 0.96 -4.72
CA LEU A 46 -14.99 1.68 -3.93
C LEU A 46 -15.11 1.06 -2.55
N LYS A 47 -15.17 1.92 -1.52
CA LYS A 47 -15.32 1.50 -0.11
C LYS A 47 -16.50 0.55 0.08
N GLU A 48 -17.62 0.84 -0.57
CA GLU A 48 -18.84 0.01 -0.53
C GLU A 48 -18.56 -1.46 -0.87
N ARG A 49 -17.68 -1.71 -1.84
CA ARG A 49 -17.35 -3.07 -2.28
C ARG A 49 -16.56 -3.86 -1.22
N TRP A 50 -15.73 -3.19 -0.43
CA TRP A 50 -14.95 -3.82 0.63
C TRP A 50 -15.65 -3.81 1.98
N ALA A 51 -16.61 -2.90 2.18
CA ALA A 51 -17.40 -2.82 3.40
C ALA A 51 -18.09 -4.16 3.72
N GLU A 52 -18.56 -4.88 2.69
CA GLU A 52 -19.15 -6.21 2.84
C GLU A 52 -18.15 -7.25 3.40
N THR A 53 -16.87 -7.19 3.00
CA THR A 53 -15.85 -8.14 3.48
C THR A 53 -15.49 -7.94 4.95
N VAL A 54 -15.67 -6.73 5.46
CA VAL A 54 -15.42 -6.38 6.87
C VAL A 54 -16.73 -6.25 7.66
N ARG A 55 -17.87 -6.58 7.06
CA ARG A 55 -19.19 -6.54 7.71
C ARG A 55 -19.37 -7.65 8.75
N GLY A 56 -18.46 -8.62 8.78
CA GLY A 56 -18.40 -9.61 9.85
C GLY A 56 -18.21 -8.95 11.21
N ILE A 57 -18.62 -9.67 12.26
CA ILE A 57 -18.32 -9.27 13.64
C ILE A 57 -16.80 -9.28 13.77
N ILE A 58 -16.20 -8.09 13.89
CA ILE A 58 -14.82 -7.96 14.35
C ILE A 58 -14.88 -8.36 15.81
N LEU A 59 -14.65 -9.64 16.09
CA LEU A 59 -14.54 -10.11 17.47
C LEU A 59 -13.39 -9.33 18.12
N PRO A 60 -13.58 -8.77 19.32
CA PRO A 60 -12.46 -8.23 20.05
C PRO A 60 -11.41 -9.32 20.17
N VAL A 61 -10.13 -8.92 20.10
CA VAL A 61 -9.04 -9.85 20.44
C VAL A 61 -9.35 -10.35 21.85
N PRO A 62 -9.53 -11.68 22.04
CA PRO A 62 -9.86 -12.20 23.36
C PRO A 62 -8.72 -11.87 24.33
N ASP A 63 -9.07 -11.62 25.59
CA ASP A 63 -8.06 -11.40 26.60
C ASP A 63 -7.15 -12.64 26.66
N PRO A 64 -5.82 -12.49 26.76
CA PRO A 64 -4.90 -13.64 26.75
C PRO A 64 -5.17 -14.69 27.83
N LYS A 65 -5.91 -14.30 28.88
CA LYS A 65 -6.32 -15.17 30.00
C LYS A 65 -7.49 -16.09 29.62
N ASP A 66 -8.30 -15.68 28.65
CA ASP A 66 -9.51 -16.38 28.22
C ASP A 66 -9.23 -17.31 27.02
N VAL A 67 -7.99 -17.33 26.52
CA VAL A 67 -7.55 -18.18 25.42
C VAL A 67 -6.97 -19.47 26.00
N GLU A 68 -7.66 -20.59 25.81
CA GLU A 68 -7.11 -21.90 26.16
C GLU A 68 -5.99 -22.27 25.17
N VAL A 69 -4.76 -22.27 25.67
CA VAL A 69 -3.59 -22.76 24.93
C VAL A 69 -3.30 -24.20 25.38
N PRO A 70 -3.29 -25.17 24.45
CA PRO A 70 -2.93 -26.56 24.75
C PRO A 70 -1.60 -26.66 25.51
N ALA A 71 -1.54 -27.59 26.47
CA ALA A 71 -0.38 -27.77 27.34
C ALA A 71 0.91 -28.05 26.55
N GLU A 72 0.79 -28.73 25.41
CA GLU A 72 1.90 -29.05 24.52
C GLU A 72 2.58 -27.78 24.02
N ILE A 73 1.81 -26.75 23.66
CA ILE A 73 2.34 -25.47 23.15
C ILE A 73 3.02 -24.67 24.28
N LEU A 74 2.46 -24.71 25.49
CA LEU A 74 3.04 -24.03 26.65
C LEU A 74 4.40 -24.62 27.06
N THR A 75 4.61 -25.91 26.76
CA THR A 75 5.87 -26.61 27.05
C THR A 75 6.90 -26.57 25.91
N VAL A 76 6.56 -26.00 24.75
CA VAL A 76 7.49 -25.94 23.61
C VAL A 76 8.52 -24.84 23.84
N ASP A 77 9.77 -25.27 23.98
CA ASP A 77 10.92 -24.35 23.96
C ASP A 77 11.14 -23.82 22.53
N LEU A 78 10.80 -22.55 22.32
CA LEU A 78 11.04 -21.83 21.07
C LEU A 78 12.45 -21.25 21.07
N TYR A 79 13.34 -21.89 20.32
CA TYR A 79 14.67 -21.34 20.07
C TYR A 79 14.63 -20.29 18.94
N PRO A 80 15.50 -19.27 19.00
CA PRO A 80 15.70 -18.38 17.87
C PRO A 80 16.06 -19.17 16.60
N PRO A 81 15.61 -18.74 15.42
CA PRO A 81 15.99 -19.38 14.18
C PRO A 81 17.52 -19.39 14.05
N THR A 82 18.10 -20.57 13.84
CA THR A 82 19.55 -20.77 13.72
C THR A 82 20.13 -20.10 12.48
N THR A 83 19.28 -19.74 11.53
CA THR A 83 19.65 -19.07 10.29
C THR A 83 20.02 -17.61 10.55
N LYS A 84 21.20 -17.20 10.09
CA LYS A 84 21.53 -15.77 10.03
C LYS A 84 20.62 -15.09 9.01
N ARG A 85 20.05 -13.93 9.37
CA ARG A 85 19.43 -13.04 8.39
C ARG A 85 20.48 -12.69 7.34
N THR A 86 20.13 -12.87 6.07
CA THR A 86 20.96 -12.37 4.96
C THR A 86 21.19 -10.87 5.17
N LYS A 87 22.43 -10.41 4.95
CA LYS A 87 22.70 -8.97 4.97
C LYS A 87 21.68 -8.30 4.05
N GLY A 88 20.97 -7.30 4.58
CA GLY A 88 20.05 -6.51 3.79
C GLY A 88 20.78 -5.81 2.65
N ARG A 89 20.04 -5.04 1.85
CA ARG A 89 20.63 -4.19 0.82
C ARG A 89 21.83 -3.44 1.41
N PRO A 90 23.05 -3.58 0.84
CA PRO A 90 24.19 -2.81 1.29
C PRO A 90 23.79 -1.34 1.34
N GLY A 91 24.04 -0.70 2.49
CA GLY A 91 23.78 0.72 2.64
C GLY A 91 24.49 1.45 1.51
N ILE A 92 23.72 2.07 0.61
CA ILE A 92 24.32 2.92 -0.41
C ILE A 92 24.91 4.11 0.34
N LYS A 93 26.24 4.25 0.29
CA LYS A 93 26.89 5.48 0.76
C LYS A 93 26.26 6.64 -0.01
N ARG A 94 25.78 7.64 0.74
CA ARG A 94 25.20 8.84 0.14
C ARG A 94 26.23 9.46 -0.82
N LYS A 95 25.80 9.79 -2.04
CA LYS A 95 26.62 10.59 -2.95
C LYS A 95 26.67 12.01 -2.41
N LEU A 96 27.86 12.51 -2.16
CA LEU A 96 28.08 13.89 -1.72
C LEU A 96 27.81 14.85 -2.88
N SER A 97 27.30 16.04 -2.57
CA SER A 97 27.19 17.12 -3.57
C SER A 97 28.56 17.78 -3.81
N ALA A 98 28.71 18.53 -4.90
CA ALA A 98 29.94 19.29 -5.14
C ALA A 98 30.20 20.27 -3.97
N GLY A 99 31.39 20.18 -3.37
CA GLY A 99 31.80 21.01 -2.22
C GLY A 99 31.58 20.39 -0.84
N GLU A 100 30.96 19.22 -0.75
CA GLU A 100 30.70 18.57 0.53
C GLU A 100 31.89 17.71 0.98
N ILE A 101 32.43 18.02 2.17
CA ILE A 101 33.62 17.38 2.71
C ILE A 101 33.21 16.17 3.57
N PRO A 102 33.71 14.95 3.30
CA PRO A 102 33.39 13.80 4.12
C PRO A 102 33.99 13.97 5.52
N ILE A 103 33.13 14.04 6.53
CA ILE A 103 33.54 13.99 7.94
C ILE A 103 34.08 12.59 8.20
N ARG A 104 35.40 12.47 8.42
CA ARG A 104 35.98 11.23 8.95
C ARG A 104 35.68 11.21 10.44
N LEU A 105 34.60 10.54 10.83
CA LEU A 105 34.45 10.10 12.22
C LEU A 105 35.53 9.03 12.44
N LEU A 106 36.66 9.42 13.02
CA LEU A 106 37.62 8.51 13.61
C LEU A 106 36.95 7.90 14.85
N CYS A 107 36.44 6.68 14.72
CA CYS A 107 36.20 5.78 15.85
C CYS A 107 37.39 4.85 15.99
#